data_AF-A0A9P0QGQ2-F1
#
_entry.id   AF-A0A9P0QGQ2-F1
#
_cell.length_a   1.000
_cell.length_b   1.000
_cell.length_c   1.000
_cell.angle_alpha   90.00
_cell.angle_beta   90.00
_cell.angle_gamma   90.00
#
_symmetry.space_group_name_H-M   'P 1'
#
loop_
_entity.id
_entity.type
_entity.pdbx_description
1 polymer ?
#
loop_
_entity_poly.entity_id
_entity_poly.type
_entity_poly.pdbx_seq_one_letter_code
_entity_poly.pdbx_strand_id
1 'polypeptide(L)'
;MEGFNATIFAYGQTSSGKTHTILGNETDPGLFQLVSNQLFQHVADQVDKRYLIRCSYIEIYNEKINDLLDKSNQGLTIREDIKGNVLLDAREPVVDNVDKVMENMMQGNKIRRVAATRMNERSSRSHTIFRIILESKDANQKDGCTYKLP
;
A
#
# COMPACT_ATOMS: atom_id res chain seq x y z
N MET A 1 10.41 14.30 -4.67
CA MET A 1 10.03 13.76 -3.35
C MET A 1 11.27 13.71 -2.48
N GLU A 2 11.20 14.26 -1.27
CA GLU A 2 12.36 14.53 -0.39
C GLU A 2 12.68 13.37 0.57
N GLY A 3 12.01 12.22 0.44
CA GLY A 3 12.26 11.04 1.28
C GLY A 3 11.54 11.05 2.63
N PHE A 4 10.50 11.87 2.79
CA PHE A 4 9.67 11.89 3.99
C PHE A 4 8.56 10.84 3.95
N ASN A 5 8.25 10.27 5.11
CA ASN A 5 7.09 9.41 5.31
C ASN A 5 5.82 10.25 5.38
N ALA A 6 4.76 9.80 4.70
CA ALA A 6 3.44 10.42 4.75
C ALA A 6 2.36 9.37 5.02
N THR A 7 1.41 9.70 5.88
CA THR A 7 0.29 8.81 6.24
C THR A 7 -1.02 9.59 6.18
N ILE A 8 -2.01 9.03 5.49
CA ILE A 8 -3.34 9.60 5.35
C ILE A 8 -4.35 8.66 5.99
N PHE A 9 -5.19 9.20 6.88
CA PHE A 9 -6.25 8.45 7.55
C PHE A 9 -7.62 8.91 7.05
N ALA A 10 -8.50 7.95 6.80
CA ALA A 10 -9.93 8.21 6.64
C ALA A 10 -10.69 7.67 7.86
N TYR A 11 -11.29 8.57 8.63
CA TYR A 11 -12.02 8.26 9.85
C TYR A 11 -13.44 8.82 9.81
N GLY A 12 -14.39 8.11 10.43
CA GLY A 12 -15.81 8.48 10.44
C GLY A 12 -16.72 7.27 10.62
N GLN A 13 -18.00 7.51 10.90
CA GLN A 13 -19.02 6.48 11.08
C GLN A 13 -19.26 5.66 9.79
N THR A 14 -19.83 4.46 9.90
CA THR A 14 -20.37 3.73 8.73
C THR A 14 -21.28 4.65 7.91
N SER A 15 -21.20 4.55 6.58
CA SER A 15 -21.93 5.40 5.63
C SER A 15 -21.53 6.90 5.62
N SER A 16 -20.45 7.30 6.30
CA SER A 16 -19.93 8.67 6.26
C SER A 16 -19.09 9.02 5.02
N GLY A 17 -19.02 8.14 4.02
CA GLY A 17 -18.29 8.41 2.78
C GLY A 17 -16.79 8.08 2.77
N LYS A 18 -16.19 7.50 3.82
CA LYS A 18 -14.73 7.17 3.86
C LYS A 18 -14.23 6.46 2.60
N THR A 19 -14.92 5.40 2.19
CA THR A 19 -14.56 4.61 1.01
C THR A 19 -14.70 5.43 -0.27
N HIS A 20 -15.72 6.29 -0.35
CA HIS A 20 -15.92 7.19 -1.48
C HIS A 20 -14.80 8.23 -1.57
N THR A 21 -14.40 8.84 -0.46
CA THR A 21 -13.29 9.82 -0.46
C THR A 21 -11.95 9.17 -0.83
N ILE A 22 -11.66 7.97 -0.33
CA ILE A 22 -10.38 7.30 -0.59
C ILE A 22 -10.33 6.66 -1.98
N LEU A 23 -11.34 5.88 -2.36
CA LEU A 23 -11.33 5.11 -3.62
C LEU A 23 -12.10 5.80 -4.74
N GLY A 24 -13.15 6.55 -4.42
CA GLY A 24 -14.04 7.14 -5.42
C GLY A 24 -14.79 6.12 -6.26
N ASN A 25 -15.12 6.52 -7.47
CA ASN A 25 -15.75 5.70 -8.51
C ASN A 25 -15.16 6.07 -9.89
N GLU A 26 -15.62 5.42 -10.96
CA GLU A 26 -15.10 5.65 -12.32
C GLU A 26 -15.32 7.09 -12.84
N THR A 27 -16.38 7.76 -12.39
CA THR A 27 -16.72 9.13 -12.80
C THR A 27 -16.19 10.21 -11.86
N ASP A 28 -15.85 9.83 -10.62
CA ASP A 28 -15.34 10.72 -9.57
C ASP A 28 -14.19 10.01 -8.84
N PRO A 29 -12.94 10.16 -9.32
CA PRO A 29 -11.79 9.43 -8.80
C PRO A 29 -11.46 9.86 -7.37
N GLY A 30 -11.25 8.88 -6.49
CA GLY A 30 -10.92 9.14 -5.10
C GLY A 30 -9.46 9.59 -4.91
N LEU A 31 -9.15 10.00 -3.69
CA LEU A 31 -7.82 10.46 -3.30
C LEU A 31 -6.72 9.47 -3.68
N PHE A 32 -6.97 8.17 -3.55
CA PHE A 32 -5.99 7.12 -3.83
C PHE A 32 -5.55 7.11 -5.30
N GLN A 33 -6.49 7.25 -6.24
CA GLN A 33 -6.18 7.30 -7.66
C GLN A 33 -5.46 8.60 -8.03
N LEU A 34 -5.92 9.73 -7.49
CA LEU A 34 -5.30 11.04 -7.72
C LEU A 34 -3.84 11.08 -7.23
N VAL A 35 -3.59 10.59 -6.01
CA VAL A 35 -2.22 10.51 -5.44
C VAL A 35 -1.35 9.55 -6.24
N SER A 36 -1.90 8.41 -6.66
CA SER A 36 -1.15 7.44 -7.49
C SER A 36 -0.76 8.06 -8.82
N ASN A 37 -1.67 8.74 -9.51
CA ASN A 37 -1.37 9.46 -10.76
C ASN A 37 -0.26 10.49 -10.58
N GLN A 38 -0.36 11.34 -9.54
CA GLN A 38 0.65 12.34 -9.24
C GLN A 38 2.02 11.73 -8.89
N LEU A 39 2.03 10.63 -8.15
CA LEU A 39 3.25 9.88 -7.81
C LEU A 39 3.98 9.42 -9.09
N PHE A 40 3.27 8.73 -9.99
CA PHE A 40 3.88 8.21 -11.20
C PHE A 40 4.26 9.31 -12.20
N GLN A 41 3.49 10.40 -12.27
CA GLN A 41 3.86 11.56 -13.06
C GLN A 41 5.17 12.18 -12.55
N HIS A 42 5.29 12.39 -11.23
CA HIS A 42 6.51 12.92 -10.63
C HIS A 42 7.74 12.03 -10.87
N VAL A 43 7.56 10.71 -10.80
CA VAL A 43 8.61 9.74 -11.09
C VAL A 43 9.04 9.80 -12.55
N ALA A 44 8.10 9.97 -13.49
CA ALA A 44 8.40 10.09 -14.91
C ALA A 44 9.15 11.40 -15.25
N ASP A 45 8.88 12.49 -14.52
CA ASP A 45 9.52 13.79 -14.74
C ASP A 45 10.98 13.85 -14.22
N GLN A 46 11.37 12.96 -13.29
CA GLN A 46 12.70 12.92 -12.66
C GLN A 46 13.66 11.98 -13.41
N VAL A 47 14.20 12.44 -14.55
CA VAL A 47 15.11 11.63 -15.41
C VAL A 47 16.48 11.30 -14.80
N ASP A 48 16.88 12.05 -13.77
CA ASP A 48 18.16 11.91 -13.07
C ASP A 48 18.13 10.83 -11.98
N LYS A 49 16.98 10.20 -11.73
CA LYS A 49 16.78 9.22 -10.67
C LYS A 49 16.17 7.93 -11.20
N ARG A 50 16.50 6.83 -10.53
CA ARG A 50 15.88 5.52 -10.70
C ARG A 50 14.99 5.25 -9.51
N TYR A 51 13.78 4.79 -9.77
CA TYR A 51 12.80 4.49 -8.74
C TYR A 51 12.46 3.00 -8.70
N LEU A 52 12.30 2.47 -7.50
CA LEU A 52 11.69 1.18 -7.22
C LEU A 52 10.43 1.42 -6.39
N ILE A 53 9.28 1.08 -6.96
CA ILE A 53 7.99 1.28 -6.31
C ILE A 53 7.42 -0.09 -5.94
N ARG A 54 7.06 -0.25 -4.67
CA ARG A 54 6.38 -1.43 -4.14
C ARG A 54 5.09 -1.01 -3.47
N CYS A 55 4.13 -1.91 -3.39
CA CYS A 55 2.92 -1.67 -2.60
C CYS A 55 2.61 -2.85 -1.69
N SER A 56 1.95 -2.62 -0.57
CA SER A 56 1.42 -3.66 0.29
C SER A 56 0.01 -3.30 0.76
N TYR A 57 -0.81 -4.31 1.01
CA TYR A 57 -2.18 -4.09 1.46
C TYR A 57 -2.54 -5.09 2.55
N ILE A 58 -2.86 -4.59 3.73
CA ILE A 58 -3.17 -5.41 4.90
C ILE A 58 -4.50 -5.03 5.53
N GLU A 59 -5.10 -5.99 6.22
CA GLU A 59 -6.26 -5.80 7.08
C GLU A 59 -5.93 -6.19 8.52
N ILE A 60 -6.26 -5.31 9.46
CA ILE A 60 -6.25 -5.59 10.88
C ILE A 60 -7.69 -5.93 11.29
N TYR A 61 -7.89 -7.16 11.73
CA TYR A 61 -9.18 -7.64 12.19
C TYR A 61 -9.01 -8.60 13.37
N ASN A 62 -9.70 -8.32 14.48
CA ASN A 62 -9.65 -9.14 15.69
C ASN A 62 -8.21 -9.38 16.17
N GLU A 63 -7.42 -8.29 16.29
CA GLU A 63 -6.00 -8.30 16.66
C GLU A 63 -5.10 -9.17 15.77
N LYS A 64 -5.57 -9.58 14.58
CA LYS A 64 -4.79 -10.31 13.59
C LYS A 64 -4.59 -9.47 12.35
N ILE A 65 -3.34 -9.45 11.89
CA ILE A 65 -2.96 -8.82 10.64
C ILE A 65 -3.03 -9.84 9.53
N ASN A 66 -3.77 -9.53 8.48
CA ASN A 66 -4.01 -10.40 7.34
C ASN A 66 -3.53 -9.72 6.07
N ASP A 67 -2.81 -10.44 5.23
CA ASP A 67 -2.41 -9.96 3.93
C ASP A 67 -3.62 -9.96 2.97
N LEU A 68 -3.87 -8.83 2.30
CA LEU A 68 -4.92 -8.70 1.30
C LEU A 68 -4.40 -8.91 -0.12
N LEU A 69 -3.09 -9.05 -0.34
CA LEU A 69 -2.49 -9.41 -1.63
C LEU A 69 -2.10 -10.89 -1.71
N ASP A 70 -2.05 -11.59 -0.58
CA ASP A 70 -1.84 -13.04 -0.50
C ASP A 70 -2.79 -13.73 0.53
N LYS A 71 -3.75 -14.51 0.03
CA LYS A 71 -4.70 -15.24 0.88
C LYS A 71 -4.07 -16.33 1.73
N SER A 72 -2.90 -16.83 1.34
CA SER A 72 -2.19 -17.87 2.09
C SER A 72 -1.42 -17.29 3.28
N ASN A 73 -1.15 -15.99 3.25
CA ASN A 73 -0.33 -15.31 4.24
C ASN A 73 -1.21 -14.55 5.26
N GLN A 74 -1.62 -15.23 6.33
CA GLN A 74 -2.58 -14.71 7.31
C GLN A 74 -1.97 -14.79 8.72
N GLY A 75 -2.35 -13.86 9.60
CA GLY A 75 -1.78 -13.79 10.95
C GLY A 75 -0.33 -13.30 10.95
N LEU A 76 -0.03 -12.26 10.17
CA LEU A 76 1.28 -11.63 10.11
C LEU A 76 1.72 -11.12 11.49
N THR A 77 2.97 -11.38 11.85
CA THR A 77 3.58 -10.91 13.09
C THR A 77 4.33 -9.62 12.83
N ILE A 78 4.10 -8.61 13.67
CA ILE A 78 4.88 -7.37 13.69
C ILE A 78 6.27 -7.68 14.23
N ARG A 79 7.30 -7.23 13.53
CA ARG A 79 8.69 -7.20 14.01
C ARG A 79 9.21 -5.78 13.95
N GLU A 80 10.25 -5.47 14.70
CA GLU A 80 10.94 -4.19 14.65
C GLU A 80 12.41 -4.43 14.25
N ASP A 81 12.94 -3.57 13.39
CA ASP A 81 14.37 -3.56 13.11
C ASP A 81 15.16 -2.78 14.19
N ILE A 82 16.49 -2.82 14.09
CA ILE A 82 17.40 -2.10 15.02
C ILE A 82 17.24 -0.57 15.00
N LYS A 83 16.53 -0.02 14.02
CA LYS A 83 16.23 1.41 13.88
C LYS A 83 14.80 1.75 14.33
N GLY A 84 14.03 0.77 14.82
CA GLY A 84 12.64 0.93 15.22
C GLY A 84 11.65 0.95 14.07
N ASN A 85 12.04 0.53 12.86
CA ASN A 85 11.11 0.39 11.75
C ASN A 85 10.27 -0.88 11.92
N VAL A 86 8.97 -0.73 11.73
CA VAL A 86 8.04 -1.86 11.73
C VAL A 86 8.22 -2.70 10.46
N LEU A 87 8.63 -3.95 10.65
CA LEU A 87 8.73 -4.99 9.65
C LEU A 87 7.49 -5.88 9.69
N LEU A 88 6.84 -6.00 8.54
CA LEU A 88 5.72 -6.89 8.29
C LEU A 88 6.08 -7.75 7.10
N ASP A 89 5.96 -9.06 7.22
CA ASP A 89 6.21 -10.01 6.13
C ASP A 89 4.98 -10.12 5.20
N ALA A 90 4.44 -8.96 4.81
CA ALA A 90 3.36 -8.86 3.85
C ALA A 90 3.92 -8.96 2.44
N ARG A 91 3.12 -9.43 1.49
CA ARG A 91 3.46 -9.47 0.08
C ARG A 91 3.62 -8.04 -0.45
N GLU A 92 4.76 -7.77 -1.09
CA GLU A 92 5.09 -6.45 -1.63
C GLU A 92 5.44 -6.49 -3.13
N PRO A 93 4.44 -6.62 -4.04
CA PRO A 93 4.72 -6.62 -5.47
C PRO A 93 5.32 -5.29 -5.93
N VAL A 94 6.26 -5.38 -6.88
CA VAL A 94 6.79 -4.23 -7.61
C VAL A 94 5.73 -3.75 -8.60
N VAL A 95 5.54 -2.44 -8.66
CA VAL A 95 4.58 -1.76 -9.54
C VAL A 95 5.31 -0.72 -10.38
N ASP A 96 5.00 -0.67 -11.67
CA ASP A 96 5.65 0.23 -12.64
C ASP A 96 4.68 1.22 -13.28
N ASN A 97 3.38 1.13 -12.97
CA ASN A 97 2.36 2.06 -13.41
C ASN A 97 1.19 2.12 -12.42
N VAL A 98 0.33 3.12 -12.61
CA VAL A 98 -0.87 3.34 -11.79
C VAL A 98 -1.83 2.16 -11.89
N ASP A 99 -2.00 1.57 -13.08
CA ASP A 99 -2.97 0.51 -13.31
C ASP A 99 -2.68 -0.72 -12.43
N LYS A 100 -1.40 -1.10 -12.28
CA LYS A 100 -1.00 -2.19 -11.38
C LYS A 100 -1.25 -1.86 -9.91
N VAL A 101 -1.11 -0.60 -9.50
CA VAL A 101 -1.46 -0.18 -8.12
C VAL A 101 -2.96 -0.32 -7.90
N MET A 102 -3.77 0.13 -8.85
CA MET A 102 -5.22 0.02 -8.80
C MET A 102 -5.68 -1.46 -8.85
N GLU A 103 -5.03 -2.30 -9.64
CA GLU A 103 -5.29 -3.75 -9.70
C GLU A 103 -5.06 -4.42 -8.34
N ASN A 104 -3.91 -4.15 -7.69
CA ASN A 104 -3.61 -4.67 -6.35
C ASN A 104 -4.64 -4.21 -5.31
N MET A 105 -5.06 -2.93 -5.36
CA MET A 105 -6.11 -2.40 -4.50
C MET A 105 -7.45 -3.12 -4.73
N MET A 106 -7.87 -3.29 -5.99
CA MET A 106 -9.12 -3.98 -6.35
C MET A 106 -9.09 -5.45 -5.93
N GLN A 107 -7.96 -6.13 -6.15
CA GLN A 107 -7.74 -7.51 -5.71
C GLN A 107 -7.91 -7.62 -4.20
N GLY A 108 -7.25 -6.77 -3.42
CA GLY A 108 -7.36 -6.81 -1.96
C GLY A 108 -8.77 -6.51 -1.46
N ASN A 109 -9.48 -5.59 -2.10
CA ASN A 109 -10.89 -5.32 -1.80
C ASN A 109 -11.78 -6.55 -2.09
N LYS A 110 -11.51 -7.31 -3.15
CA LYS A 110 -12.21 -8.56 -3.45
C LYS A 110 -11.94 -9.61 -2.38
N ILE A 111 -10.69 -9.75 -1.92
CA ILE A 111 -10.31 -10.68 -0.85
C ILE A 111 -11.04 -10.33 0.45
N ARG A 112 -11.00 -9.05 0.83
CA ARG A 112 -11.69 -8.52 1.99
C ARG A 112 -13.20 -8.76 1.95
N ARG A 113 -13.84 -8.47 0.80
CA ARG A 113 -15.29 -8.67 0.64
C ARG A 113 -15.70 -10.13 0.78
N VAL A 114 -14.95 -11.06 0.18
CA VAL A 114 -15.21 -12.50 0.32
C VAL A 114 -15.06 -12.94 1.78
N ALA A 115 -14.06 -12.42 2.51
CA ALA A 115 -13.89 -12.70 3.93
C ALA A 115 -15.05 -12.18 4.78
N ALA A 116 -15.60 -11.01 4.46
CA ALA A 116 -16.77 -10.45 5.14
C ALA A 116 -18.05 -11.28 4.87
N THR A 117 -18.26 -11.72 3.62
CA THR A 117 -19.48 -12.46 3.25
C THR A 117 -19.60 -13.81 3.97
N ARG A 118 -18.47 -14.42 4.37
CA ARG A 118 -18.43 -15.69 5.12
C ARG A 118 -18.69 -15.55 6.62
N MET A 119 -18.58 -14.35 7.20
CA MET A 119 -18.62 -14.11 8.65
C MET A 119 -19.19 -12.72 8.97
N ASN A 120 -20.45 -12.43 8.62
CA ASN A 120 -21.17 -11.18 8.94
C ASN A 120 -20.43 -9.86 8.55
N GLU A 121 -21.05 -8.71 8.79
CA GLU A 121 -20.60 -7.38 8.34
C GLU A 121 -19.24 -6.94 8.94
N ARG A 122 -18.14 -7.46 8.38
CA ARG A 122 -16.75 -7.27 8.86
C ARG A 122 -16.14 -5.91 8.49
N SER A 123 -16.60 -5.29 7.39
CA SER A 123 -15.94 -4.09 6.82
C SER A 123 -16.01 -2.83 7.70
N SER A 124 -16.96 -2.75 8.64
CA SER A 124 -17.05 -1.67 9.63
C SER A 124 -16.19 -1.91 10.88
N ARG A 125 -15.76 -3.16 11.09
CA ARG A 125 -15.02 -3.63 12.28
C ARG A 125 -13.56 -3.99 11.99
N SER A 126 -13.10 -3.76 10.77
CA SER A 126 -11.73 -3.97 10.36
C SER A 126 -11.10 -2.68 9.83
N HIS A 127 -9.81 -2.52 10.12
CA HIS A 127 -9.00 -1.43 9.57
C HIS A 127 -8.17 -1.96 8.41
N THR A 128 -8.00 -1.15 7.38
CA THR A 128 -7.20 -1.50 6.20
C THR A 128 -6.11 -0.48 5.98
N ILE A 129 -4.90 -0.94 5.70
CA ILE A 129 -3.74 -0.10 5.45
C ILE A 129 -3.16 -0.48 4.10
N PHE A 130 -3.22 0.45 3.14
CA PHE A 130 -2.51 0.35 1.87
C PHE A 130 -1.25 1.20 1.96
N ARG A 131 -0.10 0.60 1.70
CA ARG A 131 1.20 1.26 1.76
C ARG A 131 1.83 1.27 0.37
N ILE A 132 2.37 2.41 -0.04
CA ILE A 132 3.25 2.52 -1.21
C ILE A 132 4.64 2.85 -0.67
N ILE A 133 5.63 2.05 -1.07
CA ILE A 133 7.03 2.24 -0.74
C ILE A 133 7.71 2.75 -2.00
N LEU A 134 8.31 3.94 -1.91
CA LEU A 134 9.09 4.56 -2.96
C LEU A 134 10.55 4.58 -2.55
N GLU A 135 11.39 3.85 -3.27
CA GLU A 135 12.84 3.95 -3.16
C GLU A 135 13.40 4.67 -4.38
N SER A 136 14.33 5.59 -4.16
CA SER A 136 14.98 6.34 -5.24
C SER A 136 16.50 6.27 -5.10
N LYS A 137 17.19 6.15 -6.23
CA LYS A 137 18.66 6.27 -6.32
C LYS A 137 19.02 7.20 -7.46
N ASP A 138 20.10 7.97 -7.32
CA ASP A 138 20.59 8.82 -8.41
C ASP A 138 21.11 7.94 -9.55
N ALA A 139 20.69 8.24 -10.78
CA ALA A 139 21.03 7.45 -11.97
C ALA A 139 22.54 7.49 -12.29
N ASN A 140 23.24 8.52 -11.81
CA ASN A 140 24.67 8.75 -12.03
C ASN A 140 25.56 8.26 -10.87
N GLN A 141 24.99 7.75 -9.78
CA GLN A 141 25.79 7.21 -8.68
C GLN A 141 26.30 5.81 -9.09
N LYS A 142 27.60 5.72 -9.41
CA LYS A 142 28.25 4.44 -9.69
C LYS A 142 28.05 3.50 -8.51
N ASP A 143 27.53 2.30 -8.76
CA ASP A 143 27.36 1.24 -7.78
C ASP A 143 28.71 0.94 -7.10
N GLY A 144 28.94 1.56 -5.94
CA GLY A 144 29.95 1.11 -5.00
C GLY A 144 29.47 -0.21 -4.45
N CYS A 145 30.00 -1.32 -5.00
CA CYS A 145 29.81 -2.66 -4.49
C CYS A 145 29.97 -2.72 -2.96
N THR A 146 28.87 -2.76 -2.22
CA THR A 146 28.79 -3.38 -0.90
C THR A 146 27.38 -3.92 -0.69
N TYR A 147 27.11 -5.09 -1.30
CA TYR A 147 26.10 -5.98 -0.73
C TYR A 147 26.65 -6.49 0.61
N LYS A 148 26.25 -5.84 1.71
CA LYS A 148 26.17 -6.54 3.00
C LYS A 148 24.76 -7.08 3.11
N LEU A 149 24.63 -8.37 2.80
CA LEU A 149 23.47 -9.15 3.22
C LEU A 149 23.51 -9.26 4.76
N PRO A 150 22.35 -9.23 5.44
CA PRO A 150 22.22 -9.59 6.84
C PRO A 150 22.61 -11.05 7.08
#